data_AF-A0A9X4LX86-F1
#
_entry.id   AF-A0A9X4LX86-F1
#
_cell.length_a   1.000
_cell.length_b   1.000
_cell.length_c   1.000
_cell.angle_alpha   90.00
_cell.angle_beta   90.00
_cell.angle_gamma   90.00
#
_symmetry.space_group_name_H-M   'P 1'
#
loop_
_entity.id
_entity.type
_entity.pdbx_description
1 polymer ?
#
loop_
_entity_poly.entity_id
_entity_poly.type
_entity_poly.pdbx_seq_one_letter_code
_entity_poly.pdbx_strand_id
1 'polypeptide(L)'
;MSGDQLRAALPELRGSASRFDGAATVVGEVLQLLATQVDSEGACWGHDEPGSAFSDGVGYAQSRQNAHAALQAMRQQLTAVAGKVRDTAELLDTEDRATAETIAAPAKGLF
;
A
#
# COMPACT_ATOMS: atom_id res chain seq x y z
N MET A 1 -2.77 -8.68 -26.94
CA MET A 1 -1.53 -9.08 -26.25
C MET A 1 -1.36 -10.58 -26.48
N SER A 2 -0.18 -11.06 -26.86
CA SER A 2 0.02 -12.53 -27.05
C SER A 2 0.20 -13.23 -25.69
N GLY A 3 -0.07 -14.54 -25.62
CA GLY A 3 0.11 -15.32 -24.39
C GLY A 3 1.54 -15.26 -23.82
N ASP A 4 2.55 -15.20 -24.68
CA ASP A 4 3.95 -15.05 -24.24
C ASP A 4 4.23 -13.67 -23.62
N GLN A 5 3.62 -12.60 -24.14
CA GLN A 5 3.69 -11.27 -23.53
C GLN A 5 3.01 -11.25 -22.15
N LEU A 6 1.92 -12.00 -22.00
CA LEU A 6 1.15 -12.11 -20.76
C LEU A 6 1.95 -12.84 -19.67
N ARG A 7 2.59 -13.98 -20.03
CA ARG A 7 3.49 -14.70 -19.12
C ARG A 7 4.70 -13.89 -18.71
N ALA A 8 5.26 -13.06 -19.60
CA ALA A 8 6.35 -12.16 -19.27
C ALA A 8 5.91 -11.00 -18.34
N ALA A 9 4.67 -10.53 -18.44
CA ALA A 9 4.14 -9.42 -17.64
C ALA A 9 3.72 -9.82 -16.21
N LEU A 10 3.31 -11.08 -15.99
CA LEU A 10 2.85 -11.56 -14.68
C LEU A 10 3.91 -11.41 -13.56
N PRO A 11 5.19 -11.80 -13.74
CA PRO A 11 6.24 -11.54 -12.76
C PRO A 11 6.45 -10.05 -12.46
N GLU A 12 6.37 -9.18 -13.48
CA GLU A 12 6.54 -7.73 -13.31
C GLU A 12 5.39 -7.10 -12.50
N LEU A 13 4.15 -7.53 -12.75
CA LEU A 13 2.99 -7.11 -11.95
C LEU A 13 3.13 -7.55 -10.50
N ARG A 14 3.47 -8.83 -10.26
CA ARG A 14 3.70 -9.35 -8.91
C ARG A 14 4.83 -8.61 -8.19
N GLY A 15 5.94 -8.34 -8.90
CA GLY A 15 7.05 -7.55 -8.37
C GLY A 15 6.66 -6.11 -8.04
N SER A 16 5.81 -5.49 -8.86
CA SER A 16 5.29 -4.15 -8.60
C SER A 16 4.40 -4.11 -7.35
N ALA A 17 3.53 -5.10 -7.15
CA ALA A 17 2.74 -5.22 -5.92
C ALA A 17 3.63 -5.33 -4.67
N SER A 18 4.70 -6.13 -4.73
CA SER A 18 5.68 -6.23 -3.63
C SER A 18 6.38 -4.89 -3.33
N ARG A 19 6.67 -4.07 -4.35
CA ARG A 19 7.26 -2.74 -4.16
C ARG A 19 6.29 -1.79 -3.45
N PHE A 20 5.01 -1.81 -3.81
CA PHE A 20 3.97 -1.01 -3.12
C PHE A 20 3.78 -1.44 -1.66
N ASP A 21 3.78 -2.74 -1.39
CA ASP A 21 3.77 -3.27 -0.02
C ASP A 21 5.00 -2.81 0.78
N GLY A 22 6.19 -2.90 0.19
CA GLY A 22 7.42 -2.43 0.84
C GLY A 22 7.34 -0.94 1.18
N ALA A 23 6.85 -0.11 0.27
CA ALA A 23 6.61 1.30 0.53
C ALA A 23 5.58 1.52 1.66
N ALA A 24 4.49 0.74 1.68
CA ALA A 24 3.48 0.81 2.74
C ALA A 24 4.08 0.43 4.11
N THR A 25 4.95 -0.59 4.17
CA THR A 25 5.68 -0.98 5.38
C THR A 25 6.57 0.16 5.87
N VAL A 26 7.39 0.76 5.00
CA VAL A 26 8.26 1.89 5.38
C VAL A 26 7.45 3.06 5.92
N VAL A 27 6.33 3.42 5.28
CA VAL A 27 5.43 4.47 5.80
C VAL A 27 4.86 4.10 7.18
N GLY A 28 4.52 2.83 7.39
CA GLY A 28 4.08 2.31 8.68
C GLY A 28 5.15 2.42 9.78
N GLU A 29 6.40 2.09 9.47
CA GLU A 29 7.53 2.21 10.39
C GLU A 29 7.80 3.66 10.76
N VAL A 30 7.78 4.58 9.79
CA VAL A 30 7.93 6.02 10.03
C VAL A 30 6.80 6.56 10.90
N LEU A 31 5.55 6.15 10.64
CA LEU A 31 4.39 6.54 11.46
C LEU A 31 4.57 6.07 12.90
N GLN A 32 5.01 4.83 13.11
CA GLN A 32 5.20 4.26 14.44
C GLN A 32 6.36 4.93 15.18
N LEU A 33 7.47 5.23 14.50
CA LEU A 33 8.57 5.98 15.07
C LEU A 33 8.14 7.39 15.47
N LEU A 34 7.42 8.09 14.59
CA LEU A 34 6.92 9.43 14.85
C LEU A 34 5.96 9.44 16.05
N ALA A 35 5.00 8.51 16.10
CA ALA A 35 4.08 8.39 17.23
C ALA A 35 4.84 8.13 18.54
N THR A 36 5.79 7.20 18.53
CA THR A 36 6.60 6.85 19.71
C THR A 36 7.40 8.05 20.22
N GLN A 37 8.09 8.76 19.33
CA GLN A 37 8.92 9.91 19.72
C GLN A 37 8.05 11.04 20.26
N VAL A 38 7.00 11.39 19.54
CA VAL A 38 6.14 12.51 19.94
C VAL A 38 5.39 12.21 21.24
N ASP A 39 4.91 10.98 21.46
CA ASP A 39 4.25 10.64 22.72
C ASP A 39 5.25 10.53 23.89
N SER A 40 6.53 10.21 23.61
CA SER A 40 7.58 10.16 24.63
C SER A 40 8.01 11.54 25.15
N GLU A 41 7.85 12.58 24.35
CA GLU A 41 8.19 13.95 24.73
C GLU A 41 7.14 14.59 25.67
N GLY A 42 5.91 14.06 25.70
CA GLY A 42 4.84 14.56 26.56
C GLY A 42 4.36 15.97 26.17
N ALA A 43 3.58 16.62 27.04
CA ALA A 43 3.17 18.02 26.83
C ALA A 43 4.36 18.95 27.12
N CYS A 44 5.24 19.15 26.14
CA CYS A 44 6.49 19.93 26.26
C CYS A 44 6.29 21.41 26.62
N TRP A 45 5.05 21.91 26.57
CA TRP A 45 4.80 23.32 26.41
C TRP A 45 4.26 24.01 27.67
N GLY A 46 4.08 23.28 28.78
CA GLY A 46 3.58 23.87 30.03
C GLY A 46 2.10 24.28 29.96
N HIS A 47 1.55 24.73 31.08
CA HIS A 47 0.15 25.17 31.20
C HIS A 47 0.01 26.70 31.22
N ASP A 48 1.05 27.42 30.79
CA ASP A 48 1.00 28.87 30.67
C ASP A 48 0.28 29.29 29.38
N GLU A 49 -0.07 30.57 29.26
CA GLU A 49 -0.82 31.10 28.12
C GLU A 49 -0.12 30.85 26.77
N PRO A 50 1.21 31.01 26.62
CA PRO A 50 1.91 30.63 25.40
C PRO A 50 1.87 29.12 25.11
N GLY A 51 2.08 28.29 26.13
CA GLY A 51 2.06 26.83 26.02
C GLY A 51 0.71 26.26 25.59
N SER A 52 -0.35 26.78 26.21
CA SER A 52 -1.74 26.42 25.85
C SER A 52 -2.12 26.93 24.47
N ALA A 53 -1.77 28.17 24.11
CA ALA A 53 -2.00 28.69 22.75
C ALA A 53 -1.24 27.91 21.65
N PHE A 54 -0.05 27.40 21.95
CA PHE A 54 0.72 26.55 21.03
C PHE A 54 0.20 25.11 20.96
N SER A 55 -0.36 24.59 22.05
CA SER A 55 -0.94 23.25 22.13
C SER A 55 -2.31 23.17 21.44
N ASP A 56 -3.18 24.14 21.67
CA ASP A 56 -4.63 24.00 21.43
C ASP A 56 -5.08 24.36 20.00
N GLY A 57 -6.23 23.80 19.61
CA GLY A 57 -7.07 24.18 18.46
C GLY A 57 -6.42 24.04 17.08
N VAL A 58 -5.54 24.97 16.72
CA VAL A 58 -4.83 25.07 15.43
C VAL A 58 -3.32 24.81 15.57
N GLY A 59 -2.86 24.57 16.81
CA GLY A 59 -1.47 24.41 17.18
C GLY A 59 -0.86 23.03 16.87
N TYR A 60 0.20 22.70 17.60
CA TYR A 60 1.00 21.49 17.38
C TYR A 60 0.16 20.20 17.46
N ALA A 61 -0.78 20.10 18.41
CA ALA A 61 -1.57 18.88 18.59
C ALA A 61 -2.42 18.55 17.36
N GLN A 62 -3.05 19.56 16.74
CA GLN A 62 -3.82 19.38 15.51
C GLN A 62 -2.91 19.04 14.33
N SER A 63 -1.77 19.73 14.21
CA SER A 63 -0.79 19.46 13.15
C SER A 63 -0.24 18.03 13.22
N ARG A 64 0.01 17.54 14.45
CA ARG A 64 0.38 16.14 14.72
C ARG A 64 -0.68 15.16 14.27
N GLN A 65 -1.94 15.39 14.65
CA GLN A 65 -3.06 14.54 14.25
C GLN A 65 -3.22 14.50 12.72
N ASN A 66 -3.10 15.66 12.06
CA ASN A 66 -3.17 15.77 10.61
C ASN A 66 -2.03 15.00 9.92
N ALA A 67 -0.80 15.14 10.42
CA ALA A 67 0.35 14.41 9.88
C ALA A 67 0.19 12.90 10.03
N HIS A 68 -0.26 12.43 11.19
CA HIS A 68 -0.53 11.02 11.44
C HIS A 68 -1.63 10.49 10.51
N ALA A 69 -2.74 11.21 10.37
CA ALA A 69 -3.84 10.85 9.48
C ALA A 69 -3.39 10.78 8.01
N ALA A 70 -2.59 11.75 7.56
CA ALA A 70 -2.08 11.79 6.18
C ALA A 70 -1.16 10.60 5.88
N LEU A 71 -0.22 10.28 6.79
CA LEU A 71 0.67 9.14 6.63
C LEU A 71 -0.09 7.81 6.67
N GLN A 72 -1.10 7.68 7.55
CA GLN A 72 -1.96 6.51 7.58
C GLN A 72 -2.76 6.35 6.28
N ALA A 73 -3.29 7.44 5.73
CA ALA A 73 -4.00 7.43 4.45
C ALA A 73 -3.07 7.03 3.29
N MET A 74 -1.84 7.57 3.27
CA MET A 74 -0.83 7.19 2.28
C MET A 74 -0.50 5.70 2.35
N ARG A 75 -0.29 5.14 3.55
CA ARG A 75 -0.09 3.70 3.75
C ARG A 75 -1.25 2.88 3.18
N GLN A 76 -2.48 3.26 3.52
CA GLN A 76 -3.68 2.57 3.04
C GLN A 76 -3.80 2.61 1.51
N GLN A 77 -3.49 3.75 0.89
CA GLN A 77 -3.48 3.88 -0.57
C GLN A 77 -2.44 2.98 -1.22
N LEU A 78 -1.22 2.89 -0.67
CA LEU A 78 -0.17 2.00 -1.17
C LEU A 78 -0.58 0.52 -1.07
N THR A 79 -1.12 0.10 0.07
CA THR A 79 -1.66 -1.26 0.24
C THR A 79 -2.81 -1.55 -0.73
N ALA A 80 -3.71 -0.59 -0.93
CA ALA A 80 -4.82 -0.74 -1.87
C ALA A 80 -4.34 -0.87 -3.33
N VAL A 81 -3.31 -0.11 -3.72
CA VAL A 81 -2.69 -0.26 -5.05
C VAL A 81 -2.02 -1.63 -5.18
N ALA A 82 -1.28 -2.08 -4.17
CA ALA A 82 -0.67 -3.41 -4.17
C ALA A 82 -1.72 -4.52 -4.35
N GLY A 83 -2.84 -4.43 -3.64
CA GLY A 83 -3.99 -5.33 -3.79
C GLY A 83 -4.51 -5.37 -5.23
N LYS A 84 -4.84 -4.20 -5.80
CA LYS A 84 -5.34 -4.11 -7.18
C LYS A 84 -4.38 -4.70 -8.22
N VAL A 85 -3.07 -4.51 -8.03
CA VAL A 85 -2.05 -5.08 -8.92
C VAL A 85 -2.02 -6.61 -8.81
N ARG A 86 -2.16 -7.17 -7.60
CA ARG A 86 -2.27 -8.63 -7.41
C ARG A 86 -3.52 -9.18 -8.06
N ASP A 87 -4.68 -8.56 -7.81
CA ASP A 87 -5.95 -8.98 -8.37
C ASP A 87 -5.89 -8.99 -9.90
N THR A 88 -5.26 -7.97 -10.49
CA THR A 88 -5.04 -7.89 -11.94
C THR A 88 -4.14 -9.04 -12.44
N ALA A 89 -3.05 -9.33 -11.73
CA ALA A 89 -2.17 -10.43 -12.09
C ALA A 89 -2.87 -11.80 -11.98
N GLU A 90 -3.71 -11.99 -10.95
CA GLU A 90 -4.46 -13.23 -10.75
C GLU A 90 -5.56 -13.43 -11.80
N LEU A 91 -6.25 -12.36 -12.17
CA LEU A 91 -7.22 -12.37 -13.28
C LEU A 91 -6.53 -12.78 -14.60
N LEU A 92 -5.40 -12.16 -14.92
CA LEU A 92 -4.64 -12.45 -16.14
C LEU A 92 -4.12 -13.90 -16.17
N ASP A 93 -3.60 -14.41 -15.05
CA ASP A 93 -3.13 -15.80 -14.94
C ASP A 93 -4.29 -16.80 -15.11
N THR A 94 -5.47 -16.48 -14.56
CA THR A 94 -6.69 -17.29 -14.71
C THR A 94 -7.16 -17.32 -16.16
N GLU A 95 -7.17 -16.18 -16.85
CA GLU A 95 -7.56 -16.09 -18.27
C GLU A 95 -6.58 -16.86 -19.19
N ASP A 96 -5.26 -16.79 -18.96
CA ASP A 96 -4.26 -17.54 -19.74
C ASP A 96 -4.47 -19.05 -19.59
N ARG A 97 -4.67 -19.51 -18.34
CA ARG A 97 -4.92 -20.93 -18.06
C ARG A 97 -6.20 -21.45 -18.70
N ALA A 98 -7.31 -20.72 -18.57
CA ALA A 98 -8.58 -21.10 -19.17
C ALA A 98 -8.48 -21.18 -20.70
N THR A 99 -7.75 -20.24 -21.32
CA THR A 99 -7.49 -20.24 -22.75
C THR A 99 -6.62 -21.43 -23.18
N ALA A 100 -5.55 -21.71 -22.43
CA ALA A 100 -4.68 -22.85 -22.70
C ALA A 100 -5.42 -24.20 -22.59
N GLU A 101 -6.28 -24.36 -21.59
CA GLU A 101 -7.13 -25.56 -21.43
C GLU A 101 -8.11 -25.72 -22.61
N THR A 102 -8.72 -24.62 -23.05
CA THR A 102 -9.65 -24.61 -24.20
C THR A 102 -8.95 -24.96 -25.50
N ILE A 103 -7.71 -24.53 -25.71
CA ILE A 103 -6.91 -24.85 -26.90
C ILE A 103 -6.32 -26.27 -26.84
N ALA A 104 -5.99 -26.77 -25.65
CA ALA A 104 -5.48 -28.13 -25.47
C ALA A 104 -6.57 -29.22 -25.62
N ALA A 105 -7.82 -28.89 -25.30
CA ALA A 105 -8.96 -29.80 -25.44
C ALA A 105 -9.18 -30.35 -26.88
N PRO A 106 -9.17 -29.54 -27.96
CA PRO A 106 -9.30 -30.06 -29.33
C PRO A 106 -8.07 -30.84 -29.82
N ALA A 107 -6.88 -30.62 -29.26
CA ALA A 107 -5.67 -31.37 -29.65
C ALA A 107 -5.66 -32.82 -29.11
N LYS A 108 -6.42 -33.10 -28.04
CA LYS A 108 -6.53 -34.44 -27.42
C LYS A 108 -7.53 -35.38 -28.12
N GLY A 109 -8.32 -34.88 -29.07
CA GLY A 109 -9.32 -35.67 -29.81
C GLY A 109 -8.87 -36.17 -31.19
N LEU A 110 -7.59 -35.99 -31.55
CA LEU A 110 -7.06 -36.26 -32.90
C LEU A 110 -5.97 -37.34 -32.96
N PHE A 111 -5.82 -38.16 -31.92
CA PHE A 111 -4.98 -39.37 -31.92
C PHE A 111 -5.72 -40.55 -31.31
#